data_AF-A0A3C0GG04-F1
#
_entry.id   AF-A0A3C0GG04-F1
#
_cell.length_a   1.000
_cell.length_b   1.000
_cell.length_c   1.000
_cell.angle_alpha   90.00
_cell.angle_beta   90.00
_cell.angle_gamma   90.00
#
_symmetry.space_group_name_H-M   'P 1'
#
loop_
_entity.id
_entity.type
_entity.pdbx_description
1 polymer ?
#
loop_
_entity_poly.entity_id
_entity_poly.type
_entity_poly.pdbx_seq_one_letter_code
_entity_poly.pdbx_strand_id
1 'polypeptide(L)' 'MAHLITLHTAGKGEEIVFNLDTMVSAERSYDYTAIQTRWGFQNVRETLEEIMEKSRQSSLDNVPENK' A
#
# COMPACT_ATOMS: atom_id res chain seq x y z
N MET A 1 8.53 -13.50 -1.25
CA MET A 1 9.07 -12.15 -0.99
C MET A 1 7.91 -11.29 -0.53
N ALA A 2 8.13 -10.40 0.44
CA ALA A 2 7.08 -9.53 0.93
C ALA A 2 6.92 -8.32 -0.01
N HIS A 3 5.68 -8.01 -0.43
CA HIS A 3 5.39 -6.81 -1.22
C HIS A 3 5.19 -5.62 -0.29
N LEU A 4 6.23 -4.83 -0.09
CA LEU A 4 6.23 -3.70 0.85
C LEU A 4 6.02 -2.38 0.11
N ILE A 5 4.89 -1.74 0.34
CA ILE A 5 4.58 -0.43 -0.26
C ILE A 5 4.51 0.66 0.80
N THR A 6 4.88 1.87 0.42
CA THR A 6 4.76 3.05 1.29
C THR A 6 3.42 3.73 1.08
N LEU A 7 2.64 3.88 2.15
CA LEU A 7 1.31 4.51 2.15
C LEU A 7 1.24 5.62 3.20
N HIS A 8 0.20 6.45 3.15
CA HIS A 8 -0.04 7.52 4.12
C HIS A 8 -1.34 7.28 4.87
N THR A 9 -1.30 7.39 6.19
CA THR A 9 -2.49 7.21 7.02
C THR A 9 -3.54 8.29 6.76
N ALA A 10 -4.80 7.88 6.65
CA ALA A 10 -5.91 8.82 6.56
C ALA A 10 -6.08 9.56 7.90
N GLY A 11 -5.94 10.89 7.88
CA GLY A 11 -6.08 11.76 9.06
C GLY A 11 -4.78 12.44 9.45
N LYS A 12 -3.75 11.68 9.85
CA LYS A 12 -2.46 12.26 10.27
C LYS A 12 -1.49 12.51 9.12
N GLY A 13 -1.65 11.79 8.00
CA GLY A 13 -0.71 11.88 6.87
C GLY A 13 0.67 11.31 7.20
N GLU A 14 0.77 10.48 8.25
CA GLU A 14 2.02 9.79 8.59
C GLU A 14 2.32 8.72 7.53
N GLU A 15 3.57 8.67 7.10
CA GLU A 15 4.10 7.66 6.17
C GLU A 15 4.24 6.31 6.89
N ILE A 16 3.69 5.26 6.30
CA ILE A 16 3.73 3.88 6.82
C ILE A 16 4.22 2.92 5.75
N VAL A 17 5.00 1.92 6.18
CA VAL A 17 5.35 0.77 5.33
C VAL A 17 4.30 -0.30 5.54
N PHE A 18 3.61 -0.66 4.47
CA PHE A 18 2.52 -1.61 4.48
C PHE A 18 2.88 -2.88 3.70
N ASN A 19 2.65 -4.03 4.33
CA ASN A 19 2.81 -5.31 3.66
C ASN A 19 1.53 -5.68 2.90
N LEU A 20 1.59 -5.57 1.58
CA LEU A 20 0.46 -5.85 0.68
C LEU A 20 0.00 -7.31 0.75
N ASP A 21 0.87 -8.24 1.11
CA ASP A 21 0.51 -9.67 1.24
C ASP A 21 -0.45 -9.94 2.41
N THR A 22 -0.59 -8.99 3.34
CA THR A 22 -1.53 -9.08 4.47
C THR A 22 -2.91 -8.53 4.14
N MET A 23 -3.04 -7.86 2.99
CA MET A 23 -4.29 -7.28 2.51
C MET A 23 -5.25 -8.38 2.07
N VAL A 24 -6.51 -8.25 2.50
CA VAL A 24 -7.62 -9.12 2.11
C VAL A 24 -8.54 -8.38 1.14
N SER A 25 -8.85 -7.12 1.44
CA SER A 25 -9.62 -6.25 0.55
C SER A 25 -9.18 -4.80 0.71
N ALA A 26 -9.45 -3.98 -0.30
CA ALA A 26 -9.29 -2.55 -0.25
C ALA A 26 -10.51 -1.88 -0.88
N GLU A 27 -11.11 -0.94 -0.16
CA GLU A 27 -12.33 -0.25 -0.58
C GLU A 27 -12.13 1.26 -0.52
N ARG A 28 -12.50 1.96 -1.59
CA ARG A 28 -12.47 3.43 -1.61
C ARG A 28 -13.74 3.97 -0.96
N SER A 29 -13.58 4.67 0.16
CA SER A 29 -14.61 5.53 0.76
C SER A 29 -14.53 6.93 0.14
N TYR A 30 -15.30 7.93 0.60
CA TYR A 30 -15.26 9.29 0.04
C TYR A 30 -13.85 9.92 0.11
N ASP A 31 -13.22 9.90 1.29
CA ASP A 31 -11.96 10.66 1.51
C ASP A 31 -10.73 9.81 1.81
N TYR A 32 -10.91 8.50 1.99
CA TYR A 32 -9.83 7.54 2.22
C TYR A 32 -10.11 6.19 1.56
N THR A 33 -9.08 5.36 1.49
CA THR A 33 -9.19 3.93 1.15
C THR A 33 -9.05 3.11 2.43
N ALA A 34 -10.04 2.28 2.71
CA ALA A 34 -10.00 1.33 3.83
C ALA A 34 -9.35 0.04 3.33
N ILE A 35 -8.18 -0.29 3.88
CA ILE A 35 -7.50 -1.56 3.62
C ILE A 35 -7.84 -2.52 4.75
N GLN A 36 -8.56 -3.59 4.43
CA GLN A 36 -8.81 -4.68 5.36
C GLN A 36 -7.64 -5.67 5.29
N THR A 37 -7.06 -5.95 6.45
CA THR A 37 -6.05 -6.99 6.64
C THR A 37 -6.63 -8.18 7.40
N ARG A 38 -5.85 -9.26 7.52
CA ARG A 38 -6.24 -10.41 8.35
C ARG A 38 -6.39 -10.09 9.85
N TRP A 39 -5.76 -9.02 10.33
CA TRP A 39 -5.65 -8.71 11.77
C TRP A 39 -6.33 -7.40 12.17
N GLY A 40 -6.91 -6.68 11.22
CA GLY A 40 -7.52 -5.37 11.45
C GLY A 40 -7.72 -4.60 10.15
N PHE A 41 -8.02 -3.31 10.26
CA PHE A 41 -8.18 -2.41 9.13
C PHE A 41 -7.22 -1.22 9.24
N GLN A 42 -6.80 -0.68 8.11
CA GLN A 42 -5.96 0.50 8.02
C GLN A 42 -6.58 1.46 7.01
N ASN A 43 -6.84 2.70 7.44
CA ASN A 43 -7.31 3.74 6.55
C ASN A 43 -6.09 4.48 5.98
N VAL A 44 -6.03 4.57 4.65
CA VAL A 44 -4.96 5.25 3.91
C VAL A 44 -5.54 6.32 3.01
N ARG A 45 -4.73 7.34 2.70
CA ARG A 45 -5.16 8.45 1.85
C ARG A 45 -5.08 8.10 0.37
N GLU A 46 -4.19 7.18 -0.01
CA GLU A 46 -4.02 6.74 -1.38
C GLU A 46 -5.30 6.14 -1.96
N THR A 47 -5.52 6.39 -3.24
CA THR A 47 -6.55 5.74 -4.05
C THR A 47 -6.18 4.30 -4.39
N LEU A 48 -7.17 3.51 -4.82
CA LEU A 48 -6.94 2.13 -5.25
C LEU A 48 -5.94 2.04 -6.42
N GLU A 49 -6.01 2.99 -7.36
CA GLU A 49 -5.10 3.07 -8.50
C GLU A 49 -3.66 3.34 -8.05
N GLU A 50 -3.46 4.28 -7.12
CA GLU A 50 -2.13 4.58 -6.56
C GLU A 50 -1.55 3.39 -5.80
N ILE A 51 -2.37 2.66 -5.03
CA ILE A 51 -1.93 1.45 -4.32
C ILE A 51 -1.48 0.38 -5.33
N MET A 52 -2.24 0.18 -6.41
CA MET A 52 -1.90 -0.77 -7.47
C MET A 52 -0.63 -0.38 -8.23
N GLU A 53 -0.45 0.91 -8.51
CA GLU A 53 0.75 1.41 -9.17
C GLU A 53 1.98 1.26 -8.28
N LYS A 54 1.89 1.63 -6.99
CA LYS A 54 2.95 1.40 -6.00
C LYS A 54 3.29 -0.08 -5.83
N SER A 55 2.28 -0.95 -5.89
CA SER A 55 2.47 -2.41 -5.87
C SER A 55 3.31 -2.89 -7.05
N ARG A 56 3.03 -2.40 -8.26
CA ARG A 56 3.82 -2.72 -9.47
C ARG A 56 5.26 -2.21 -9.38
N GLN A 57 5.46 -1.01 -8.83
CA GLN A 57 6.77 -0.40 -8.68
C GLN A 57 7.61 -1.03 -7.55
N SER A 58 6.96 -1.57 -6.52
CA SER A 58 7.61 -2.23 -5.39
C SER A 58 8.17 -3.62 -5.72
N SER A 59 7.82 -4.21 -6.86
CA SER A 59 8.46 -5.43 -7.35
C SER A 59 9.96 -5.16 -7.51
N LEU A 60 10.78 -5.84 -6.69
CA LEU A 60 12.24 -5.78 -6.68
C LEU A 60 12.89 -6.36 -7.95
N ASP A 61 12.28 -6.20 -9.12
CA ASP A 61 12.86 -6.54 -10.42
C ASP A 61 13.72 -5.41 -11.00
N ASN A 62 13.75 -4.23 -10.35
CA ASN A 62 14.68 -3.15 -10.67
C ASN A 62 15.87 -3.11 -9.72
N VAL A 63 16.60 -4.22 -9.58
CA VAL A 63 18.01 -4.12 -9.16
C VAL A 63 18.76 -3.64 -10.41
N PRO A 64 19.27 -2.41 -10.48
CA PRO A 64 20.23 -2.07 -11.53
C PRO A 64 21.44 -2.98 -11.32
N GLU A 65 21.63 -3.94 -12.22
CA GLU A 65 22.93 -4.59 -12.39
C GLU A 65 23.94 -3.46 -12.65
N ASN A 66 24.69 -3.09 -11.62
CA ASN A 66 25.90 -2.30 -11.78
C ASN A 66 26.82 -3.10 -12.70
N LYS A 67 26.96 -2.60 -13.95
CA LYS A 67 27.98 -3.04 -14.90
C LYS A 67 29.38 -2.69 -14.40
#